data_AF-A0AAW0IH59-F1
#
_entry.id   AF-A0AAW0IH59-F1
#
_cell.length_a   1.000
_cell.length_b   1.000
_cell.length_c   1.000
_cell.angle_alpha   90.00
_cell.angle_beta   90.00
_cell.angle_gamma   90.00
#
_symmetry.space_group_name_H-M   'P 1'
#
loop_
_entity.id
_entity.type
_entity.pdbx_description
1 polymer ?
#
loop_
_entity_poly.entity_id
_entity_poly.type
_entity_poly.pdbx_seq_one_letter_code
_entity_poly.pdbx_strand_id
1 'polypeptide(L)' 'LDKVQLLFSFKKQGARLIEASFSDHNSLVDAVKQVDVVICTMSGGHTGSHEILLQLKLFEAIKEAGNIKVNY' A
#
# COMPACT_ATOMS: atom_id res chain seq x y z
N LEU A 1 18.55 8.97 -7.04
CA LEU A 1 17.42 9.04 -7.98
C LEU A 1 16.33 9.85 -7.29
N ASP A 2 15.81 10.88 -7.96
CA ASP A 2 14.67 11.62 -7.40
C ASP A 2 13.45 10.69 -7.26
N LYS A 3 12.66 10.83 -6.18
CA LYS A 3 11.52 9.94 -5.92
C LYS A 3 10.52 9.93 -7.09
N VAL A 4 10.33 11.07 -7.76
CA VAL A 4 9.43 11.19 -8.91
C VAL A 4 10.01 10.43 -10.11
N GLN A 5 11.32 10.52 -10.34
CA GLN A 5 11.99 9.77 -11.41
C GLN A 5 11.88 8.25 -11.19
N LEU A 6 11.95 7.77 -9.95
CA LEU A 6 11.75 6.35 -9.62
C LEU A 6 10.33 5.90 -9.96
N LEU A 7 9.30 6.64 -9.53
CA LEU A 7 7.91 6.34 -9.86
C LEU A 7 7.68 6.30 -11.38
N PHE A 8 8.27 7.25 -12.12
CA PHE A 8 8.16 7.27 -13.58
C PHE A 8 8.83 6.06 -14.23
N SER A 9 9.95 5.57 -13.66
CA SER A 9 10.61 4.36 -14.15
C SER A 9 9.73 3.11 -14.00
N PHE A 10 9.00 2.96 -12.89
CA PHE A 10 8.01 1.88 -12.74
C PHE A 10 6.86 2.00 -13.73
N LYS A 11 6.33 3.22 -13.93
CA LYS A 11 5.30 3.47 -14.94
C LYS A 11 5.77 3.11 -16.35
N LYS A 12 7.03 3.43 -16.70
CA LYS A 12 7.65 3.02 -17.98
C LYS A 12 7.77 1.50 -18.13
N GLN A 13 7.94 0.76 -17.04
CA GLN A 13 7.99 -0.70 -17.03
C GLN A 13 6.60 -1.36 -17.05
N GLY A 14 5.53 -0.57 -17.13
CA GLY A 14 4.14 -1.07 -17.22
C GLY A 14 3.40 -1.11 -15.88
N ALA A 15 4.01 -0.65 -14.78
CA ALA A 15 3.30 -0.55 -13.51
C ALA A 15 2.21 0.52 -13.56
N ARG A 16 1.04 0.20 -13.00
CA ARG A 16 -0.02 1.17 -12.73
C ARG A 16 0.22 1.78 -11.35
N LEU A 17 0.51 3.08 -11.31
CA LEU A 17 0.59 3.82 -10.05
C LEU A 17 -0.82 4.14 -9.55
N ILE A 18 -1.10 3.79 -8.30
CA ILE A 18 -2.34 4.13 -7.60
C ILE A 18 -1.94 5.05 -6.45
N GLU A 19 -2.60 6.20 -6.36
CA GLU A 19 -2.39 7.17 -5.29
C GLU A 19 -3.33 6.84 -4.12
N ALA A 20 -2.76 6.80 -2.91
CA ALA A 20 -3.48 6.60 -1.66
C ALA A 20 -2.62 7.11 -0.50
N SER A 21 -3.23 7.36 0.65
CA SER A 21 -2.56 7.88 1.84
C SER A 21 -2.94 7.11 3.09
N PHE A 22 -1.96 6.82 3.95
CA PHE A 22 -2.21 6.26 5.28
C PHE A 22 -2.92 7.23 6.25
N SER A 23 -3.01 8.51 5.88
CA SER A 23 -3.80 9.50 6.63
C SER A 23 -5.25 9.56 6.16
N ASP A 24 -5.59 8.92 5.04
CA ASP A 24 -6.93 8.87 4.46
C ASP A 24 -7.33 7.41 4.20
N HIS A 25 -8.07 6.84 5.16
CA HIS A 25 -8.50 5.45 5.14
C HIS A 25 -9.31 5.09 3.89
N ASN A 26 -10.19 5.98 3.42
CA ASN A 26 -11.03 5.70 2.26
C ASN A 26 -10.19 5.55 0.99
N SER A 27 -9.18 6.41 0.81
CA SER A 27 -8.23 6.29 -0.31
C SER A 27 -7.50 4.93 -0.30
N LEU A 28 -7.20 4.41 0.88
CA LEU A 28 -6.52 3.13 1.04
C LEU A 28 -7.45 1.96 0.72
N VAL A 29 -8.69 1.99 1.22
CA VAL A 29 -9.73 0.99 0.90
C VAL A 29 -9.99 0.96 -0.61
N ASP A 30 -10.14 2.12 -1.25
CA ASP A 30 -10.39 2.23 -2.68
C ASP A 30 -9.20 1.75 -3.53
N ALA A 31 -7.96 1.94 -3.04
CA ALA A 31 -6.79 1.35 -3.68
C ALA A 31 -6.77 -0.18 -3.57
N VAL A 32 -7.11 -0.73 -2.39
CA VAL A 32 -7.13 -2.17 -2.14
C VAL A 32 -8.21 -2.89 -2.95
N LYS A 33 -9.38 -2.26 -3.15
CA LYS A 33 -10.47 -2.81 -3.99
C LYS A 33 -10.06 -3.04 -5.45
N GLN A 34 -8.97 -2.42 -5.91
CA GLN A 34 -8.49 -2.52 -7.29
C GLN A 34 -7.53 -3.70 -7.52
N VAL A 35 -7.19 -4.48 -6.50
CA VAL A 35 -6.17 -5.55 -6.58
C VAL A 35 -6.62 -6.83 -5.88
N ASP A 36 -6.13 -8.00 -6.30
CA ASP A 36 -6.45 -9.28 -5.64
C ASP A 36 -5.50 -9.64 -4.48
N VAL A 37 -4.29 -9.06 -4.49
CA VAL A 37 -3.19 -9.38 -3.59
C VAL A 37 -2.47 -8.10 -3.19
N VAL A 38 -2.11 -7.98 -1.91
CA VAL A 38 -1.35 -6.85 -1.36
C VAL A 38 -0.02 -7.34 -0.82
N ILE A 39 1.09 -6.69 -1.21
CA ILE A 39 2.43 -6.92 -0.68
C ILE A 39 2.90 -5.62 -0.02
N CYS A 40 3.17 -5.65 1.29
CA CYS A 40 3.68 -4.50 2.03
C CYS A 40 5.21 -4.57 2.10
N THR A 41 5.90 -3.63 1.44
CA THR A 41 7.37 -3.53 1.45
C THR A 41 7.90 -2.48 2.43
N MET A 42 7.06 -1.98 3.34
CA MET A 42 7.48 -1.01 4.36
C MET A 42 8.46 -1.70 5.31
N SER A 43 9.75 -1.46 5.10
CA SER A 43 10.84 -2.00 5.92
C SER A 43 10.95 -1.22 7.21
N GLY A 44 10.94 -1.94 8.34
CA GLY A 44 11.04 -1.42 9.71
C GLY A 44 12.40 -0.77 10.03
N GLY A 45 12.68 0.39 9.44
CA GLY A 45 13.98 1.05 9.53
C GLY A 45 14.18 1.74 10.88
N HIS A 46 14.55 0.97 11.91
CA HIS A 46 15.11 1.44 13.20
C HIS A 46 14.49 2.69 13.87
N THR A 47 13.21 3.00 13.66
CA THR A 47 12.57 4.14 14.35
C THR A 47 11.08 3.90 14.69
N GLY A 48 10.87 3.08 15.72
CA GLY A 48 9.72 3.22 16.63
C GLY A 48 8.35 2.70 16.18
N SER A 49 7.39 2.82 17.09
CA SER A 49 5.99 2.35 17.05
C SER A 49 5.14 2.83 15.86
N HIS A 50 5.64 3.79 15.07
CA HIS A 50 4.92 4.37 13.93
C HIS A 50 4.71 3.37 12.78
N GLU A 51 5.64 2.46 12.55
CA GLU A 51 5.57 1.51 11.42
C GLU A 51 4.53 0.42 11.65
N ILE A 52 4.39 -0.04 12.90
CA ILE A 52 3.33 -0.95 13.34
C ILE A 52 1.95 -0.32 13.10
N LEU A 53 1.79 0.97 13.43
CA LEU A 53 0.52 1.67 13.24
C LEU A 53 0.13 1.76 11.76
N LEU A 54 1.08 1.97 10.85
CA LEU A 54 0.80 2.01 9.42
C LEU A 54 0.39 0.63 8.89
N GLN A 55 1.04 -0.45 9.36
CA GLN A 55 0.63 -1.80 9.01
C GLN A 55 -0.77 -2.14 9.54
N LEU A 56 -1.14 -1.69 10.75
CA LEU A 56 -2.49 -1.85 11.31
C LEU A 56 -3.54 -1.14 10.43
N LYS A 57 -3.28 0.10 9.99
CA LYS A 57 -4.17 0.81 9.07
C LYS A 57 -4.34 0.08 7.74
N LEU A 58 -3.27 -0.48 7.19
CA LEU A 58 -3.36 -1.31 5.99
C LEU A 58 -4.23 -2.55 6.22
N PHE A 59 -4.08 -3.20 7.38
CA PHE A 59 -4.87 -4.37 7.74
C PHE A 59 -6.38 -4.04 7.86
N GLU A 60 -6.72 -2.92 8.48
CA GLU A 60 -8.11 -2.43 8.56
C GLU A 60 -8.69 -2.18 7.16
N ALA A 61 -7.94 -1.52 6.27
CA ALA A 61 -8.38 -1.27 4.90
C ALA A 61 -8.55 -2.58 4.09
N ILE A 62 -7.65 -3.55 4.27
CA ILE A 62 -7.76 -4.88 3.65
C ILE A 62 -9.03 -5.59 4.09
N LYS A 63 -9.31 -5.59 5.40
CA LYS A 63 -10.50 -6.21 5.96
C LYS A 63 -11.78 -5.57 5.43
N GLU A 64 -11.80 -4.25 5.31
CA GLU A 64 -12.97 -3.51 4.80
C GLU A 64 -13.18 -3.71 3.29
N ALA A 65 -12.10 -3.76 2.50
CA ALA A 65 -12.19 -3.96 1.06
C ALA A 65 -12.74 -5.36 0.69
N GLY A 66 -12.40 -6.39 1.47
CA GLY A 66 -13.02 -7.71 1.40
C GLY A 66 -12.67 -8.56 0.16
N ASN A 67 -11.82 -8.05 -0.73
CA ASN A 67 -11.45 -8.68 -2.01
C ASN A 67 -10.04 -9.29 -2.04
N ILE A 68 -9.29 -9.21 -0.93
CA ILE A 68 -7.93 -9.74 -0.87
C ILE A 68 -7.93 -11.23 -0.55
N LYS A 69 -7.29 -12.01 -1.43
CA LYS A 69 -7.23 -13.47 -1.32
C LYS A 69 -6.28 -13.86 -0.19
N VAL A 70 -6.75 -14.70 0.73
CA VAL A 70 -5.91 -15.38 1.72
C VAL A 70 -5.78 -16.83 1.27
N ASN A 71 -4.68 -17.16 0.59
CA ASN A 71 -4.36 -18.56 0.29
C ASN A 71 -3.62 -19.13 1.51
N TYR A 72 -4.21 -20.14 2.15
CA TYR A 72 -3.55 -20.98 3.15
C TYR A 72 -2.83 -22.13 2.46
#